data_AF-A0A2E5FVY5-F1
#
_entry.id   AF-A0A2E5FVY5-F1
#
_cell.length_a   1.000
_cell.length_b   1.000
_cell.length_c   1.000
_cell.angle_alpha   90.00
_cell.angle_beta   90.00
_cell.angle_gamma   90.00
#
_symmetry.space_group_name_H-M   'P 1'
#
loop_
_entity.id
_entity.type
_entity.pdbx_description
1 polymer ?
#
loop_
_entity_poly.entity_id
_entity_poly.type
_entity_poly.pdbx_seq_one_letter_code
_entity_poly.pdbx_strand_id
1 'polypeptide(L)'
;MPDLLLVGNALFATGRRLSSESPMSEPSQTTGPAIVPGRLRNFVEMTIQTRQAQRLVQGRRGTDGKPPIIGLYRYGAMVRTIWSGATRDDPYADWVLLQVEQALHESKDEIATLKQTIEADMARVAAMKVGLAHSLEPARVELTFSNPYGYMGAWLLADFDELVLAVLTARHVGLINRDASERMLGEGGRAVRRAYATAQGYRATAVKREDLRGGTRRAERAQQAMGELPQAVLDGDLRPEHAPVIEGVQPSNSHSDDAGHTVASHDDAATDEATDTDPTTDERGNDDAS
;
A
#
# COMPACT_ATOMS: atom_id res chain seq x y z
N MET A 1 60.08 4.62 -69.68
CA MET A 1 60.36 4.26 -71.09
C MET A 1 59.43 3.13 -71.49
N PRO A 2 58.48 3.34 -72.41
CA PRO A 2 57.69 4.55 -72.70
C PRO A 2 56.45 4.62 -71.75
N ASP A 3 55.59 5.64 -71.65
CA ASP A 3 55.26 6.86 -72.45
C ASP A 3 54.05 6.72 -73.42
N LEU A 4 53.47 7.87 -73.82
CA LEU A 4 52.21 8.14 -74.56
C LEU A 4 50.92 8.09 -73.69
N LEU A 5 50.01 9.10 -73.63
CA LEU A 5 49.64 10.27 -74.48
C LEU A 5 48.91 9.85 -75.80
N LEU A 6 47.97 10.57 -76.42
CA LEU A 6 47.37 11.92 -76.25
C LEU A 6 46.02 12.01 -77.05
N VAL A 7 45.16 13.01 -76.77
CA VAL A 7 44.00 13.47 -77.62
C VAL A 7 42.81 12.48 -77.79
N GLY A 8 41.54 12.89 -77.86
CA GLY A 8 40.90 14.19 -77.63
C GLY A 8 39.63 14.43 -78.49
N ASN A 9 39.14 15.68 -78.45
CA ASN A 9 38.07 16.29 -79.27
C ASN A 9 36.60 15.80 -79.16
N ALA A 10 35.81 16.73 -78.63
CA ALA A 10 34.36 16.83 -78.57
C ALA A 10 33.61 16.80 -79.92
N LEU A 11 32.28 16.57 -79.85
CA LEU A 11 31.31 17.37 -80.60
C LEU A 11 29.94 17.45 -79.88
N PHE A 12 29.10 18.39 -80.32
CA PHE A 12 27.77 18.70 -79.77
C PHE A 12 26.67 17.75 -80.27
N ALA A 13 25.66 17.47 -79.44
CA ALA A 13 24.26 17.33 -79.89
C ALA A 13 23.26 17.58 -78.75
N THR A 14 22.24 18.41 -78.99
CA THR A 14 21.22 18.79 -78.00
C THR A 14 20.09 17.75 -77.91
N GLY A 15 19.73 17.29 -76.72
CA GLY A 15 18.57 16.40 -76.50
C GLY A 15 17.88 16.64 -75.15
N ARG A 16 16.67 17.22 -75.16
CA ARG A 16 15.90 17.58 -73.94
C ARG A 16 14.57 16.84 -73.89
N ARG A 17 14.39 15.94 -72.92
CA ARG A 17 13.18 15.65 -72.10
C ARG A 17 13.45 14.44 -71.20
N LEU A 18 13.41 14.62 -69.87
CA LEU A 18 12.25 14.30 -69.00
C LEU A 18 11.92 12.81 -68.88
N SER A 19 12.47 12.17 -67.83
CA SER A 19 11.78 11.19 -66.98
C SER A 19 12.32 11.37 -65.56
N SER A 20 11.44 11.41 -64.56
CA SER A 20 11.80 11.58 -63.15
C SER A 20 11.74 10.23 -62.44
N GLU A 21 12.90 9.70 -62.02
CA GLU A 21 12.94 8.62 -61.03
C GLU A 21 12.64 9.20 -59.65
N SER A 22 11.39 9.05 -59.21
CA SER A 22 11.05 9.21 -57.79
C SER A 22 11.78 8.12 -56.99
N PRO A 23 12.33 8.41 -55.81
CA PRO A 23 12.95 7.39 -54.97
C PRO A 23 11.92 6.32 -54.60
N MET A 24 12.37 5.06 -54.50
CA MET A 24 11.51 3.97 -54.02
C MET A 24 11.03 4.27 -52.61
N SER A 25 9.71 4.29 -52.41
CA SER A 25 9.13 4.31 -51.08
C SER A 25 9.57 3.06 -50.33
N GLU A 26 10.26 3.22 -49.20
CA GLU A 26 10.48 2.12 -48.27
C GLU A 26 9.13 1.53 -47.84
N PRO A 27 9.02 0.21 -47.62
CA PRO A 27 7.78 -0.38 -47.12
C PRO A 27 7.55 0.12 -45.69
N SER A 28 6.63 1.07 -45.53
CA SER A 28 6.23 1.61 -44.24
C SER A 28 5.95 0.45 -43.27
N GLN A 29 6.79 0.33 -42.24
CA GLN A 29 6.56 -0.65 -41.19
C GLN A 29 5.32 -0.21 -40.41
N THR A 30 4.17 -0.81 -40.76
CA THR A 30 2.92 -0.63 -40.02
C THR A 30 3.06 -1.34 -38.68
N THR A 31 3.74 -0.68 -37.74
CA THR A 31 3.77 -1.04 -36.33
C THR A 31 2.33 -1.17 -35.87
N GLY A 32 1.90 -2.41 -35.60
CA GLY A 32 0.54 -2.68 -35.11
C GLY A 32 0.29 -1.88 -33.83
N PRO A 33 -0.97 -1.53 -33.52
CA PRO A 33 -1.30 -0.69 -32.37
C PRO A 33 -0.65 -1.26 -31.11
N ALA A 34 0.20 -0.45 -30.47
CA ALA A 34 1.01 -0.91 -29.35
C ALA A 34 0.10 -1.44 -28.23
N ILE A 35 0.33 -2.69 -27.83
CA ILE A 35 -0.47 -3.34 -26.77
C ILE A 35 -0.01 -2.78 -25.43
N VAL A 36 -0.55 -1.62 -25.05
CA VAL A 36 -0.32 -0.98 -23.75
C VAL A 36 -1.28 -1.59 -22.73
N PRO A 37 -0.78 -2.25 -21.66
CA PRO A 37 -1.64 -2.76 -20.59
C PRO A 37 -2.39 -1.64 -19.86
N GLY A 38 -3.66 -1.88 -19.54
CA GLY A 38 -4.46 -0.94 -18.73
C GLY A 38 -3.99 -0.87 -17.27
N ARG A 39 -4.53 0.10 -16.51
CA ARG A 39 -4.24 0.26 -15.08
C ARG A 39 -4.55 -1.02 -14.31
N LEU A 40 -3.54 -1.59 -13.66
CA LEU A 40 -3.70 -2.71 -12.72
C LEU A 40 -4.68 -2.34 -11.59
N ARG A 41 -5.52 -3.30 -11.21
CA ARG A 41 -6.38 -3.23 -10.02
C ARG A 41 -6.17 -4.50 -9.21
N ASN A 42 -5.80 -4.34 -7.94
CA ASN A 42 -5.69 -5.45 -7.00
C ASN A 42 -7.04 -5.64 -6.30
N PHE A 43 -7.50 -6.87 -6.19
CA PHE A 43 -8.62 -7.26 -5.35
C PHE A 43 -8.11 -8.20 -4.26
N VAL A 44 -8.41 -7.90 -3.00
CA VAL A 44 -7.98 -8.69 -1.84
C VAL A 44 -9.17 -8.82 -0.89
N GLU A 45 -9.62 -10.05 -0.67
CA GLU A 45 -10.66 -10.39 0.29
C GLU A 45 -10.05 -11.22 1.42
N MET A 46 -10.27 -10.82 2.67
CA MET A 46 -9.92 -11.59 3.85
C MET A 46 -11.17 -12.26 4.42
N THR A 47 -11.06 -13.56 4.72
CA THR A 47 -12.11 -14.34 5.39
C THR A 47 -11.89 -14.27 6.91
N ILE A 48 -12.95 -13.96 7.66
CA ILE A 48 -12.96 -13.89 9.12
C ILE A 48 -13.90 -14.94 9.70
N GLN A 49 -13.34 -15.85 10.48
CA GLN A 49 -13.96 -17.02 11.06
C GLN A 49 -14.51 -16.74 12.46
N THR A 50 -13.89 -15.85 13.26
CA THR A 50 -14.29 -15.65 14.67
C THR A 50 -14.80 -14.25 15.00
N ARG A 51 -15.71 -14.19 15.99
CA ARG A 51 -16.23 -12.94 16.57
C ARG A 51 -15.12 -12.11 17.24
N GLN A 52 -14.02 -12.75 17.63
CA GLN A 52 -12.86 -12.12 18.24
C GLN A 52 -12.10 -11.28 17.21
N ALA A 53 -11.76 -11.87 16.06
CA ALA A 53 -11.13 -11.13 14.96
C ALA A 53 -12.08 -10.12 14.31
N GLN A 54 -13.36 -10.47 14.12
CA GLN A 54 -14.40 -9.55 13.61
C GLN A 54 -14.47 -8.23 14.41
N ARG A 55 -14.37 -8.31 15.74
CA ARG A 55 -14.31 -7.12 16.62
C ARG A 55 -13.04 -6.29 16.45
N LEU A 56 -11.93 -6.90 16.02
CA LEU A 56 -10.67 -6.20 15.71
C LEU A 56 -10.61 -5.70 14.25
N VAL A 57 -11.48 -6.13 13.34
CA VAL A 57 -11.64 -5.47 12.02
C VAL A 57 -12.17 -4.04 12.21
N GLN A 58 -13.26 -3.89 12.97
CA GLN A 58 -13.89 -2.60 13.25
C GLN A 58 -13.22 -1.83 14.40
N GLY A 59 -12.71 -2.54 15.40
CA GLY A 59 -12.24 -1.94 16.66
C GLY A 59 -13.41 -1.50 17.55
N ARG A 60 -13.19 -0.46 18.37
CA ARG A 60 -14.22 0.13 19.23
C ARG A 60 -13.95 1.62 19.42
N ARG A 61 -15.01 2.45 19.37
CA ARG A 61 -14.94 3.84 19.86
C ARG A 61 -14.57 3.87 21.36
N GLY A 62 -14.03 5.00 21.80
CA GLY A 62 -13.89 5.28 23.22
C GLY A 62 -15.27 5.52 23.86
N THR A 63 -15.39 5.25 25.14
CA THR A 63 -16.52 5.65 25.98
C THR A 63 -15.96 6.14 27.32
N ASP A 64 -16.79 6.73 28.16
CA ASP A 64 -16.35 7.16 29.49
C ASP A 64 -15.68 6.02 30.26
N GLY A 65 -14.51 6.30 30.83
CA GLY A 65 -13.65 5.34 31.51
C GLY A 65 -13.01 4.24 30.64
N LYS A 66 -13.17 4.23 29.31
CA LYS A 66 -12.66 3.15 28.43
C LYS A 66 -12.05 3.71 27.13
N PRO A 67 -10.72 3.61 26.93
CA PRO A 67 -10.06 4.12 25.72
C PRO A 67 -10.55 3.41 24.45
N PRO A 68 -10.42 4.04 23.26
CA PRO A 68 -10.76 3.39 22.00
C PRO A 68 -9.89 2.17 21.74
N ILE A 69 -10.44 1.18 21.02
CA ILE A 69 -9.66 0.08 20.43
C ILE A 69 -9.48 0.42 18.95
N ILE A 70 -8.23 0.55 18.51
CA ILE A 70 -7.93 0.63 17.08
C ILE A 70 -8.21 -0.74 16.47
N GLY A 71 -9.04 -0.77 15.42
CA GLY A 71 -9.23 -1.93 14.56
C GLY A 71 -8.53 -1.76 13.22
N LEU A 72 -8.50 -2.82 12.43
CA LEU A 72 -7.78 -2.92 11.15
C LEU A 72 -8.03 -1.72 10.23
N TYR A 73 -9.27 -1.31 10.02
CA TYR A 73 -9.57 -0.17 9.14
C TYR A 73 -9.01 1.16 9.67
N ARG A 74 -9.04 1.39 10.98
CA ARG A 74 -8.48 2.60 11.59
C ARG A 74 -6.95 2.59 11.54
N TYR A 75 -6.34 1.44 11.82
CA TYR A 75 -4.90 1.23 11.66
C TYR A 75 -4.46 1.48 10.21
N GLY A 76 -5.15 0.88 9.23
CA GLY A 76 -4.88 1.05 7.79
C GLY A 76 -4.98 2.50 7.31
N ALA A 77 -5.97 3.25 7.81
CA ALA A 77 -6.08 4.69 7.56
C ALA A 77 -4.92 5.49 8.17
N MET A 78 -4.43 5.10 9.35
CA MET A 78 -3.30 5.75 10.00
C MET A 78 -1.99 5.46 9.25
N VAL A 79 -1.66 4.19 8.94
CA VAL A 79 -0.43 3.88 8.18
C VAL A 79 -0.43 4.43 6.76
N ARG A 80 -1.61 4.68 6.14
CA ARG A 80 -1.71 5.48 4.90
C ARG A 80 -1.20 6.91 5.09
N THR A 81 -1.52 7.56 6.20
CA THR A 81 -1.02 8.91 6.52
C THR A 81 0.47 8.92 6.82
N ILE A 82 1.00 7.88 7.49
CA ILE A 82 2.44 7.73 7.73
C ILE A 82 3.18 7.50 6.40
N TRP A 83 2.71 6.57 5.57
CA TRP A 83 3.24 6.30 4.23
C TRP A 83 3.34 7.58 3.39
N SER A 84 2.26 8.38 3.35
CA SER A 84 2.27 9.68 2.66
C SER A 84 3.29 10.68 3.22
N GLY A 85 3.67 10.58 4.49
CA GLY A 85 4.80 11.35 5.05
C GLY A 85 6.14 10.87 4.51
N ALA A 86 6.37 9.55 4.55
CA ALA A 86 7.62 8.93 4.08
C ALA A 86 7.84 9.15 2.57
N THR A 87 6.77 9.14 1.76
CA THR A 87 6.82 9.51 0.34
C THR A 87 7.28 10.96 0.12
N ARG A 88 7.01 11.87 1.07
CA ARG A 88 7.36 13.30 1.01
C ARG A 88 8.64 13.67 1.76
N ASP A 89 9.49 12.68 2.06
CA ASP A 89 10.76 12.81 2.82
C ASP A 89 10.62 13.19 4.30
N ASP A 90 9.50 12.89 4.97
CA ASP A 90 9.38 13.07 6.43
C ASP A 90 10.11 11.93 7.18
N PRO A 91 11.26 12.19 7.86
CA PRO A 91 12.01 11.13 8.53
C PRO A 91 11.32 10.61 9.80
N TYR A 92 10.37 11.37 10.38
CA TYR A 92 9.52 10.85 11.47
C TYR A 92 8.51 9.83 10.95
N ALA A 93 8.14 9.89 9.67
CA ALA A 93 7.30 8.88 9.06
C ALA A 93 8.08 7.57 8.85
N ASP A 94 9.30 7.62 8.30
CA ASP A 94 10.18 6.45 8.20
C ASP A 94 10.45 5.85 9.61
N TRP A 95 10.67 6.69 10.63
CA TRP A 95 10.89 6.23 12.02
C TRP A 95 9.68 5.52 12.65
N VAL A 96 8.46 5.99 12.41
CA VAL A 96 7.26 5.31 12.95
C VAL A 96 6.91 4.07 12.12
N LEU A 97 7.21 4.04 10.81
CA LEU A 97 7.08 2.82 10.01
C LEU A 97 8.03 1.72 10.48
N LEU A 98 9.30 2.03 10.80
CA LEU A 98 10.24 1.07 11.40
C LEU A 98 9.69 0.45 12.71
N GLN A 99 9.10 1.28 13.58
CA GLN A 99 8.48 0.81 14.82
C GLN A 99 7.20 -0.01 14.57
N VAL A 100 6.41 0.33 13.54
CA VAL A 100 5.23 -0.45 13.12
C VAL A 100 5.66 -1.82 12.59
N GLU A 101 6.67 -1.88 11.73
CA GLU A 101 7.25 -3.10 11.16
C GLU A 101 7.76 -4.04 12.26
N GLN A 102 8.58 -3.53 13.18
CA GLN A 102 9.05 -4.28 14.35
C GLN A 102 7.90 -4.78 15.22
N ALA A 103 6.93 -3.93 15.55
CA ALA A 103 5.80 -4.30 16.41
C ALA A 103 4.83 -5.29 15.73
N LEU A 104 4.74 -5.31 14.39
CA LEU A 104 4.01 -6.33 13.63
C LEU A 104 4.72 -7.69 13.74
N HIS A 105 6.05 -7.73 13.53
CA HIS A 105 6.85 -8.95 13.62
C HIS A 105 6.81 -9.56 15.04
N GLU A 106 7.10 -8.77 16.09
CA GLU A 106 7.00 -9.21 17.49
C GLU A 106 5.62 -9.79 17.83
N SER A 107 4.55 -9.14 17.36
CA SER A 107 3.17 -9.57 17.62
C SER A 107 2.80 -10.83 16.86
N LYS A 108 3.40 -11.05 15.68
CA LYS A 108 3.23 -12.27 14.89
C LYS A 108 3.91 -13.45 15.58
N ASP A 109 5.14 -13.27 16.06
CA ASP A 109 5.91 -14.33 16.73
C ASP A 109 5.27 -14.71 18.07
N GLU A 110 4.72 -13.75 18.83
CA GLU A 110 3.89 -14.02 20.02
C GLU A 110 2.66 -14.90 19.68
N ILE A 111 1.92 -14.54 18.62
CA ILE A 111 0.72 -15.28 18.19
C ILE A 111 1.07 -16.68 17.67
N ALA A 112 2.13 -16.80 16.88
CA ALA A 112 2.64 -18.07 16.39
C ALA A 112 3.06 -19.00 17.54
N THR A 113 3.73 -18.48 18.56
CA THR A 113 4.14 -19.23 19.77
C THR A 113 2.93 -19.73 20.57
N LEU A 114 1.91 -18.88 20.75
CA LEU A 114 0.65 -19.27 21.40
C LEU A 114 -0.09 -20.36 20.61
N LYS A 115 -0.11 -20.25 19.27
CA LYS A 115 -0.76 -21.22 18.37
C LYS A 115 -0.03 -22.57 18.39
N GLN A 116 1.29 -22.56 18.24
CA GLN A 116 2.13 -23.76 18.26
C GLN A 116 2.03 -24.52 19.59
N THR A 117 1.89 -23.81 20.72
CA THR A 117 1.68 -24.43 22.03
C THR A 117 0.38 -25.25 22.06
N ILE A 118 -0.71 -24.69 21.53
CA ILE A 118 -2.02 -25.35 21.45
C ILE A 118 -2.00 -26.52 20.44
N GLU A 119 -1.33 -26.34 19.30
CA GLU A 119 -1.20 -27.40 18.29
C GLU A 119 -0.34 -28.58 18.79
N ALA A 120 0.70 -28.32 19.58
CA ALA A 120 1.50 -29.36 20.23
C ALA A 120 0.68 -30.16 21.26
N ASP A 121 -0.15 -29.51 22.09
CA ASP A 121 -1.03 -30.22 23.03
C ASP A 121 -2.15 -31.00 22.33
N MET A 122 -2.68 -30.51 21.20
CA MET A 122 -3.60 -31.30 20.36
C MET A 122 -2.91 -32.52 19.75
N ALA A 123 -1.68 -32.37 19.24
CA ALA A 123 -0.91 -33.46 18.63
C ALA A 123 -0.54 -34.59 19.61
N ARG A 124 -0.49 -34.32 20.92
CA ARG A 124 -0.25 -35.33 21.96
C ARG A 124 -1.41 -36.32 22.13
N VAL A 125 -2.62 -36.00 21.67
CA VAL A 125 -3.81 -36.87 21.75
C VAL A 125 -3.88 -37.82 20.55
N ALA A 126 -2.86 -38.66 20.37
CA ALA A 126 -2.70 -39.54 19.20
C ALA A 126 -3.89 -40.51 18.94
N ALA A 127 -4.76 -40.72 19.92
CA ALA A 127 -5.98 -41.53 19.79
C ALA A 127 -7.16 -40.81 19.12
N MET A 128 -7.11 -39.48 18.92
CA MET A 128 -8.21 -38.70 18.34
C MET A 128 -7.72 -37.69 17.29
N LYS A 129 -8.27 -37.75 16.08
CA LYS A 129 -8.00 -36.74 15.04
C LYS A 129 -8.81 -35.47 15.31
N VAL A 130 -8.28 -34.60 16.16
CA VAL A 130 -8.83 -33.26 16.39
C VAL A 130 -8.53 -32.37 15.18
N GLY A 131 -9.58 -31.96 14.46
CA GLY A 131 -9.49 -30.93 13.42
C GLY A 131 -9.83 -29.55 13.98
N LEU A 132 -9.24 -28.48 13.43
CA LEU A 132 -9.57 -27.11 13.80
C LEU A 132 -11.05 -26.80 13.48
N ALA A 133 -11.71 -26.10 14.39
CA ALA A 133 -13.01 -25.51 14.16
C ALA A 133 -12.95 -24.48 13.02
N HIS A 134 -14.10 -24.24 12.37
CA HIS A 134 -14.32 -23.20 11.37
C HIS A 134 -15.73 -22.63 11.54
N SER A 135 -16.00 -21.44 10.99
CA SER A 135 -17.36 -20.93 10.91
C SER A 135 -18.11 -21.61 9.76
N LEU A 136 -19.39 -21.92 9.98
CA LEU A 136 -20.32 -22.29 8.91
C LEU A 136 -20.69 -21.06 8.06
N GLU A 137 -20.62 -19.87 8.65
CA GLU A 137 -20.90 -18.57 8.04
C GLU A 137 -19.72 -17.62 8.36
N PRO A 138 -18.58 -17.73 7.65
CA PRO A 138 -17.47 -16.80 7.84
C PRO A 138 -17.77 -15.46 7.17
N ALA A 139 -17.36 -14.36 7.81
CA ALA A 139 -17.51 -13.02 7.25
C ALA A 139 -16.43 -12.74 6.21
N ARG A 140 -16.78 -12.02 5.13
CA ARG A 140 -15.84 -11.55 4.11
C ARG A 140 -15.53 -10.07 4.32
N VAL A 141 -14.26 -9.70 4.13
CA VAL A 141 -13.73 -8.36 4.41
C VAL A 141 -12.85 -7.93 3.23
N GLU A 142 -13.35 -7.05 2.36
CA GLU A 142 -12.55 -6.47 1.28
C GLU A 142 -11.51 -5.48 1.83
N LEU A 143 -10.28 -5.58 1.32
CA LEU A 143 -9.11 -4.83 1.77
C LEU A 143 -8.60 -3.89 0.67
N THR A 144 -8.81 -2.60 0.87
CA THR A 144 -8.46 -1.51 -0.07
C THR A 144 -7.29 -0.66 0.42
N PHE A 145 -6.26 -1.31 0.98
CA PHE A 145 -5.08 -0.60 1.48
C PHE A 145 -4.17 -0.14 0.32
N SER A 146 -3.62 1.05 0.48
CA SER A 146 -2.78 1.74 -0.51
C SER A 146 -1.29 1.69 -0.14
N ASN A 147 -0.90 0.77 0.76
CA ASN A 147 0.47 0.53 1.21
C ASN A 147 0.59 -0.90 1.81
N PRO A 148 1.78 -1.52 1.81
CA PRO A 148 2.02 -2.84 2.39
C PRO A 148 1.65 -2.98 3.87
N TYR A 149 1.97 -2.00 4.73
CA TYR A 149 1.76 -2.09 6.17
C TYR A 149 0.28 -2.28 6.56
N GLY A 150 -0.66 -1.77 5.75
CA GLY A 150 -2.09 -2.04 5.90
C GLY A 150 -2.43 -3.53 5.72
N TYR A 151 -1.87 -4.18 4.70
CA TYR A 151 -2.03 -5.62 4.47
C TYR A 151 -1.30 -6.46 5.52
N MET A 152 -0.12 -6.03 5.97
CA MET A 152 0.60 -6.70 7.07
C MET A 152 -0.21 -6.72 8.38
N GLY A 153 -0.91 -5.63 8.68
CA GLY A 153 -1.87 -5.60 9.78
C GLY A 153 -3.03 -6.57 9.60
N ALA A 154 -3.53 -6.73 8.36
CA ALA A 154 -4.56 -7.73 8.06
C ALA A 154 -4.05 -9.17 8.23
N TRP A 155 -2.82 -9.46 7.81
CA TRP A 155 -2.19 -10.78 8.04
C TRP A 155 -2.01 -11.08 9.52
N LEU A 156 -1.54 -10.12 10.33
CA LEU A 156 -1.47 -10.27 11.79
C LEU A 156 -2.86 -10.52 12.43
N LEU A 157 -3.93 -9.97 11.84
CA LEU A 157 -5.30 -10.25 12.29
C LEU A 157 -5.81 -11.63 11.85
N ALA A 158 -5.38 -12.14 10.68
CA ALA A 158 -5.66 -13.50 10.24
C ALA A 158 -4.93 -14.54 11.12
N ASP A 159 -3.65 -14.31 11.42
CA ASP A 159 -2.86 -15.13 12.36
C ASP A 159 -3.55 -15.20 13.74
N PHE A 160 -4.13 -14.08 14.22
CA PHE A 160 -4.93 -14.07 15.44
C PHE A 160 -6.25 -14.85 15.32
N ASP A 161 -6.94 -14.77 14.17
CA ASP A 161 -8.19 -15.49 13.94
C ASP A 161 -7.98 -17.02 13.95
N GLU A 162 -6.88 -17.50 13.35
CA GLU A 162 -6.46 -18.90 13.43
C GLU A 162 -6.10 -19.33 14.86
N LEU A 163 -5.37 -18.51 15.61
CA LEU A 163 -5.11 -18.74 17.04
C LEU A 163 -6.43 -18.86 17.83
N VAL A 164 -7.43 -18.03 17.53
CA VAL A 164 -8.75 -18.11 18.19
C VAL A 164 -9.43 -19.44 17.87
N LEU A 165 -9.41 -19.90 16.62
CA LEU A 165 -9.96 -21.21 16.23
C LEU A 165 -9.25 -22.36 16.96
N ALA A 166 -7.91 -22.35 17.02
CA ALA A 166 -7.13 -23.36 17.72
C ALA A 166 -7.47 -23.40 19.22
N VAL A 167 -7.48 -22.25 19.89
CA VAL A 167 -7.80 -22.13 21.32
C VAL A 167 -9.25 -22.53 21.64
N LEU A 168 -10.21 -22.19 20.77
CA LEU A 168 -11.60 -22.63 20.93
C LEU A 168 -11.76 -24.14 20.69
N THR A 169 -11.02 -24.71 19.73
CA THR A 169 -11.00 -26.16 19.45
C THR A 169 -10.46 -26.93 20.65
N ALA A 170 -9.28 -26.55 21.16
CA ALA A 170 -8.67 -27.18 22.34
C ALA A 170 -9.57 -27.09 23.57
N ARG A 171 -10.26 -25.96 23.78
CA ARG A 171 -11.23 -25.82 24.87
C ARG A 171 -12.46 -26.71 24.68
N HIS A 172 -12.96 -26.87 23.44
CA HIS A 172 -14.13 -27.70 23.15
C HIS A 172 -13.87 -29.19 23.41
N VAL A 173 -12.69 -29.70 23.05
CA VAL A 173 -12.29 -31.10 23.30
C VAL A 173 -11.74 -31.35 24.71
N GLY A 174 -11.74 -30.32 25.59
CA GLY A 174 -11.34 -30.45 26.99
C GLY A 174 -9.83 -30.45 27.27
N LEU A 175 -8.99 -30.13 26.29
CA LEU A 175 -7.54 -30.03 26.45
C LEU A 175 -7.12 -28.85 27.36
N ILE A 176 -7.84 -27.73 27.26
CA ILE A 176 -7.61 -26.56 28.10
C ILE A 176 -8.89 -26.15 28.83
N ASN A 177 -8.74 -25.63 30.04
CA ASN A 177 -9.85 -25.07 30.80
C ASN A 177 -10.25 -23.67 30.28
N ARG A 178 -11.33 -23.13 30.86
CA ARG A 178 -11.85 -21.80 30.50
C ARG A 178 -10.80 -20.69 30.70
N ASP A 179 -10.09 -20.70 31.82
CA ASP A 179 -9.24 -19.59 32.24
C ASP A 179 -7.94 -19.53 31.42
N ALA A 180 -7.40 -20.69 31.02
CA ALA A 180 -6.31 -20.78 30.06
C ALA A 180 -6.74 -20.25 28.68
N SER A 181 -7.94 -20.64 28.21
CA SER A 181 -8.51 -20.16 26.96
C SER A 181 -8.72 -18.64 26.96
N GLU A 182 -9.35 -18.07 28.00
CA GLU A 182 -9.55 -16.62 28.12
C GLU A 182 -8.23 -15.85 28.24
N ARG A 183 -7.20 -16.44 28.87
CA ARG A 183 -5.85 -15.86 28.94
C ARG A 183 -5.19 -15.77 27.57
N MET A 184 -5.10 -16.89 26.83
CA MET A 184 -4.40 -16.93 25.52
C MET A 184 -5.11 -16.07 24.46
N LEU A 185 -6.46 -16.08 24.44
CA LEU A 185 -7.22 -15.14 23.60
C LEU A 185 -6.97 -13.67 24.01
N GLY A 186 -6.79 -13.41 25.31
CA GLY A 186 -6.42 -12.11 25.83
C GLY A 186 -4.99 -11.69 25.47
N GLU A 187 -4.05 -12.63 25.36
CA GLU A 187 -2.64 -12.40 25.01
C GLU A 187 -2.47 -12.12 23.52
N GLY A 188 -2.88 -13.03 22.62
CA GLY A 188 -2.86 -12.75 21.18
C GLY A 188 -3.71 -11.52 20.83
N GLY A 189 -4.85 -11.35 21.51
CA GLY A 189 -5.68 -10.16 21.36
C GLY A 189 -5.07 -8.88 21.94
N ARG A 190 -4.03 -8.94 22.79
CA ARG A 190 -3.20 -7.78 23.19
C ARG A 190 -2.14 -7.49 22.14
N ALA A 191 -1.48 -8.52 21.58
CA ALA A 191 -0.44 -8.40 20.57
C ALA A 191 -0.91 -7.57 19.36
N VAL A 192 -2.03 -7.95 18.71
CA VAL A 192 -2.62 -7.20 17.59
C VAL A 192 -2.89 -5.73 17.96
N ARG A 193 -3.44 -5.49 19.16
CA ARG A 193 -3.75 -4.12 19.63
C ARG A 193 -2.51 -3.29 19.97
N ARG A 194 -1.39 -3.93 20.36
CA ARG A 194 -0.10 -3.27 20.58
C ARG A 194 0.48 -2.80 19.24
N ALA A 195 0.60 -3.70 18.26
CA ALA A 195 1.07 -3.36 16.91
C ALA A 195 0.24 -2.22 16.28
N TYR A 196 -1.10 -2.32 16.34
CA TYR A 196 -1.99 -1.27 15.83
C TYR A 196 -1.87 0.06 16.59
N ALA A 197 -1.48 0.05 17.87
CA ALA A 197 -1.31 1.25 18.67
C ALA A 197 -0.04 2.04 18.30
N THR A 198 1.01 1.37 17.79
CA THR A 198 2.27 2.00 17.38
C THR A 198 2.08 3.09 16.32
N ALA A 199 1.12 2.89 15.40
CA ALA A 199 0.77 3.87 14.38
C ALA A 199 0.24 5.21 14.94
N GLN A 200 -0.10 5.30 16.23
CA GLN A 200 -0.46 6.55 16.92
C GLN A 200 0.74 7.45 17.22
N GLY A 201 1.98 6.93 17.11
CA GLY A 201 3.19 7.71 17.36
C GLY A 201 3.38 8.85 16.37
N TYR A 202 2.94 8.68 15.12
CA TYR A 202 3.16 9.66 14.05
C TYR A 202 2.24 10.89 14.16
N ARG A 203 2.84 12.07 14.03
CA ARG A 203 2.17 13.37 13.87
C ARG A 203 2.70 14.01 12.59
N ALA A 204 1.83 14.21 11.61
CA ALA A 204 2.21 14.85 10.35
C ALA A 204 2.58 16.32 10.60
N THR A 205 3.88 16.63 10.58
CA THR A 205 4.41 18.00 10.69
C THR A 205 4.83 18.58 9.34
N ALA A 206 4.81 17.75 8.29
CA ALA A 206 5.26 18.07 6.94
C ALA A 206 6.72 18.56 6.87
N VAL A 207 7.54 18.17 7.86
CA VAL A 207 8.99 18.38 7.90
C VAL A 207 9.67 17.44 6.91
N LYS A 208 10.83 17.83 6.39
CA LYS A 208 11.70 16.98 5.59
C LYS A 208 13.10 16.84 6.19
N ARG A 209 13.93 15.94 5.65
CA ARG A 209 15.36 15.84 6.04
C ARG A 209 16.10 17.16 5.81
N GLU A 210 15.77 17.89 4.75
CA GLU A 210 16.33 19.23 4.47
C GLU A 210 16.03 20.26 5.56
N ASP A 211 14.83 20.24 6.18
CA ASP A 211 14.49 21.15 7.28
C ASP A 211 15.33 20.88 8.53
N LEU A 212 15.51 19.60 8.86
CA LEU A 212 16.19 19.16 10.07
C LEU A 212 17.69 19.42 9.98
N ARG A 213 18.29 19.24 8.80
CA ARG A 213 19.66 19.69 8.49
C ARG A 213 19.79 21.21 8.49
N GLY A 214 18.77 21.92 8.04
CA GLY A 214 18.73 23.39 7.97
C GLY A 214 18.29 24.12 9.25
N GLY A 215 17.91 23.41 10.32
CA GLY A 215 17.45 23.99 11.58
C GLY A 215 16.21 24.89 11.45
N THR A 216 15.27 24.57 10.54
CA THR A 216 14.13 25.46 10.26
C THR A 216 13.10 25.48 11.40
N ARG A 217 12.26 26.52 11.46
CA ARG A 217 11.09 26.58 12.37
C ARG A 217 10.11 25.40 12.22
N ARG A 218 10.19 24.64 11.13
CA ARG A 218 9.42 23.41 10.92
C ARG A 218 10.09 22.22 11.61
N ALA A 219 11.42 22.12 11.53
CA ALA A 219 12.22 21.16 12.30
C ALA A 219 12.09 21.36 13.81
N GLU A 220 12.22 22.59 14.33
CA GLU A 220 12.04 22.90 15.76
C GLU A 220 10.70 22.37 16.31
N ARG A 221 9.62 22.62 15.56
CA ARG A 221 8.26 22.17 15.90
C ARG A 221 8.10 20.66 15.81
N ALA A 222 8.76 20.01 14.83
CA ALA A 222 8.74 18.56 14.70
C ALA A 222 9.46 17.89 15.88
N GLN A 223 10.65 18.36 16.24
CA GLN A 223 11.41 17.89 17.40
C GLN A 223 10.63 18.08 18.72
N GLN A 224 9.97 19.23 18.92
CA GLN A 224 9.09 19.46 20.07
C GLN A 224 7.86 18.54 20.08
N ALA A 225 7.34 18.16 18.92
CA ALA A 225 6.13 17.34 18.80
C ALA A 225 6.39 15.82 18.81
N MET A 226 7.59 15.38 18.45
CA MET A 226 7.92 13.98 18.17
C MET A 226 9.20 13.45 18.86
N GLY A 227 10.04 14.34 19.40
CA GLY A 227 11.34 13.99 19.98
C GLY A 227 12.49 14.00 18.96
N GLU A 228 13.63 13.48 19.40
CA GLU A 228 14.83 13.30 18.58
C GLU A 228 14.73 12.01 17.73
N LEU A 229 15.52 11.97 16.65
CA LEU A 229 15.57 10.83 15.72
C LEU A 229 16.98 10.21 15.70
N PRO A 230 17.11 8.88 15.51
CA PRO A 230 18.41 8.25 15.28
C PRO A 230 19.07 8.82 14.01
N GLN A 231 20.38 9.06 14.07
CA GLN A 231 21.09 9.75 12.98
C GLN A 231 20.93 9.06 11.61
N ALA A 232 21.03 7.72 11.53
CA ALA A 232 20.80 6.98 10.28
C ALA A 232 19.38 7.17 9.69
N VAL A 233 18.39 7.47 10.54
CA VAL A 233 17.00 7.75 10.15
C VAL A 233 16.81 9.23 9.78
N LEU A 234 17.71 10.13 10.18
CA LEU A 234 17.81 11.50 9.65
C LEU A 234 18.54 11.54 8.30
N ASP A 235 19.61 10.75 8.16
CA ASP A 235 20.43 10.78 6.96
C ASP A 235 19.80 10.09 5.76
N GLY A 236 19.16 8.94 6.00
CA GLY A 236 18.43 8.16 4.99
C GLY A 236 18.92 6.73 4.85
N ASP A 237 19.99 6.36 5.55
CA ASP A 237 20.61 5.03 5.53
C ASP A 237 19.72 3.96 6.17
N LEU A 238 18.91 4.33 7.18
CA LEU A 238 17.95 3.44 7.83
C LEU A 238 16.52 3.87 7.49
N ARG A 239 15.86 3.05 6.67
CA ARG A 239 14.44 3.16 6.27
C ARG A 239 13.76 1.79 6.42
N PRO A 240 12.42 1.75 6.56
CA PRO A 240 11.63 0.51 6.58
C PRO A 240 11.89 -0.42 5.39
N GLU A 241 11.69 -1.75 5.53
CA GLU A 241 11.92 -2.73 4.45
C GLU A 241 11.10 -2.39 3.20
N HIS A 242 9.85 -1.97 3.38
CA HIS A 242 8.96 -1.57 2.29
C HIS A 242 8.75 -0.06 2.24
N ALA A 243 9.78 0.74 2.52
CA ALA A 243 9.65 2.20 2.47
C ALA A 243 9.27 2.70 1.04
N PRO A 244 8.43 3.76 0.92
CA PRO A 244 8.12 4.34 -0.38
C PRO A 244 9.36 5.00 -1.02
N VAL A 245 9.34 5.06 -2.35
CA VAL A 245 10.19 6.00 -3.12
C VAL A 245 9.85 7.43 -2.68
N ILE A 246 10.88 8.26 -2.55
CA ILE A 246 10.76 9.65 -2.10
C ILE A 246 10.50 10.57 -3.31
N GLU A 247 9.50 11.43 -3.21
CA GLU A 247 9.16 12.43 -4.23
C GLU A 247 10.35 13.35 -4.54
N GLY A 248 10.63 13.55 -5.83
CA GLY A 248 11.77 14.33 -6.32
C GLY A 248 13.09 13.54 -6.45
N VAL A 249 13.21 12.37 -5.79
CA VAL A 249 14.31 11.44 -6.05
C VAL A 249 13.95 10.61 -7.29
N GLN A 250 14.35 11.08 -8.48
CA GLN A 250 14.30 10.22 -9.66
C GLN A 250 15.21 9.01 -9.42
N PRO A 251 14.80 7.78 -9.79
CA PRO A 251 15.71 6.65 -9.81
C PRO A 251 16.84 6.97 -10.76
N SER A 252 18.08 6.91 -10.26
CA SER A 252 19.26 7.09 -11.08
C SER A 252 19.40 5.89 -12.03
N ASN A 253 18.79 5.99 -13.21
CA ASN A 253 19.00 5.05 -14.30
C ASN A 253 20.47 5.12 -14.74
N SER A 254 21.32 4.31 -14.09
CA SER A 254 22.70 4.02 -14.50
C SER A 254 22.71 3.07 -15.71
N HIS A 255 21.89 3.37 -16.70
CA HIS A 255 21.89 2.81 -18.04
C HIS A 255 22.01 3.98 -19.01
N SER A 256 23.25 4.29 -19.38
CA SER A 256 23.52 4.98 -20.63
C SER A 256 23.03 4.09 -21.78
N ASP A 257 22.04 4.55 -22.54
CA ASP A 257 22.21 4.76 -23.98
C ASP A 257 21.02 5.51 -24.61
N ASP A 258 21.33 6.72 -25.10
CA ASP A 258 20.74 7.47 -26.23
C ASP A 258 19.24 7.89 -26.28
N ALA A 259 18.99 8.89 -27.14
CA ALA A 259 17.71 9.33 -27.72
C ALA A 259 16.55 9.67 -26.74
N GLY A 260 16.57 10.91 -26.22
CA GLY A 260 15.51 11.40 -25.33
C GLY A 260 14.20 11.83 -26.00
N HIS A 261 13.09 11.70 -25.27
CA HIS A 261 11.87 12.47 -25.53
C HIS A 261 11.30 13.02 -24.22
N THR A 262 11.16 14.34 -24.12
CA THR A 262 10.63 15.03 -22.94
C THR A 262 9.11 15.06 -22.94
N VAL A 263 8.47 14.59 -21.86
CA VAL A 263 7.07 14.91 -21.57
C VAL A 263 6.99 15.45 -20.14
N ALA A 264 6.27 16.56 -19.97
CA ALA A 264 6.25 17.28 -18.71
C ALA A 264 5.33 16.63 -17.66
N SER A 265 5.65 16.86 -16.38
CA SER A 265 4.67 16.84 -15.30
C SER A 265 3.58 17.89 -15.55
N HIS A 266 2.32 17.57 -15.21
CA HIS A 266 1.30 18.57 -14.85
C HIS A 266 0.34 17.99 -13.82
N ASP A 267 -0.23 18.87 -13.01
CA ASP A 267 -1.22 18.59 -11.97
C ASP A 267 -2.61 18.31 -12.56
N ASP A 268 -3.46 17.63 -11.79
CA ASP A 268 -4.92 17.65 -11.96
C ASP A 268 -5.58 18.26 -10.72
N ALA A 269 -6.16 19.44 -10.89
CA ALA A 269 -7.10 20.06 -9.95
C ALA A 269 -8.56 19.68 -10.31
N ALA A 270 -9.56 20.29 -9.66
CA ALA A 270 -10.95 19.82 -9.69
C ALA A 270 -11.89 20.57 -10.66
N THR A 271 -13.17 20.15 -10.68
CA THR A 271 -14.39 20.81 -11.28
C THR A 271 -14.47 20.81 -12.82
N ASP A 272 -15.63 20.75 -13.50
CA ASP A 272 -17.07 20.94 -13.18
C ASP A 272 -17.92 19.64 -13.42
N GLU A 273 -19.26 19.48 -13.25
CA GLU A 273 -20.49 20.31 -13.43
C GLU A 273 -20.88 20.64 -14.90
N ALA A 274 -22.15 20.73 -15.31
CA ALA A 274 -23.45 20.41 -14.66
C ALA A 274 -24.19 19.25 -15.41
N THR A 275 -25.32 19.29 -16.15
CA THR A 275 -26.44 20.23 -16.51
C THR A 275 -27.43 19.39 -17.36
N ASP A 276 -28.74 19.64 -17.56
CA ASP A 276 -29.88 20.22 -16.81
C ASP A 276 -31.20 19.97 -17.63
N THR A 277 -32.40 19.98 -17.02
CA THR A 277 -33.70 20.45 -17.60
C THR A 277 -34.90 20.27 -16.64
N ASP A 278 -35.52 21.38 -16.24
CA ASP A 278 -36.88 21.57 -15.67
C ASP A 278 -37.90 21.84 -16.83
N PRO A 279 -39.18 22.29 -16.67
CA PRO A 279 -40.14 22.32 -15.56
C PRO A 279 -41.45 21.52 -15.93
N THR A 280 -42.72 21.74 -15.53
CA THR A 280 -43.49 22.80 -14.80
C THR A 280 -44.89 22.25 -14.39
N THR A 281 -45.39 22.53 -13.16
CA THR A 281 -46.85 22.60 -12.76
C THR A 281 -47.77 21.36 -13.01
N ASP A 282 -48.85 21.04 -12.29
CA ASP A 282 -49.59 21.57 -11.11
C ASP A 282 -50.54 20.43 -10.58
N GLU A 283 -51.51 20.52 -9.64
CA GLU A 283 -52.14 21.65 -8.94
C GLU A 283 -52.67 21.28 -7.50
N ARG A 284 -53.73 21.98 -7.04
CA ARG A 284 -54.39 21.98 -5.72
C ARG A 284 -55.16 20.70 -5.32
N GLY A 285 -55.30 20.47 -4.01
CA GLY A 285 -56.66 20.51 -3.41
C GLY A 285 -57.07 19.52 -2.30
N ASN A 286 -57.60 20.10 -1.20
CA ASN A 286 -58.68 19.61 -0.31
C ASN A 286 -58.37 18.66 0.88
N ASP A 287 -58.48 19.22 2.10
CA ASP A 287 -59.34 18.87 3.26
C ASP A 287 -60.09 17.50 3.26
N ASP A 288 -60.45 16.86 4.38
CA ASP A 288 -60.83 17.42 5.70
C ASP A 288 -60.71 16.40 6.87
N ALA A 289 -60.83 16.92 8.10
CA ALA A 289 -61.13 16.33 9.42
C ALA A 289 -61.17 14.79 9.64
N SER A 290 -60.38 14.34 10.63
CA SER A 290 -60.86 13.82 11.95
C SER A 290 -59.72 13.55 12.93
#